data_AF-A0A1F4AP60-F1
#
_entry.id   AF-A0A1F4AP60-F1
#
_cell.length_a   1.000
_cell.length_b   1.000
_cell.length_c   1.000
_cell.angle_alpha   90.00
_cell.angle_beta   90.00
_cell.angle_gamma   90.00
#
_symmetry.space_group_name_H-M   'P 1'
#
loop_
_entity.id
_entity.type
_entity.pdbx_description
1 polymer ?
#
loop_
_entity_poly.entity_id
_entity_poly.type
_entity_poly.pdbx_seq_one_letter_code
_entity_poly.pdbx_strand_id
1 'polypeptide(L)'
;MRRVLKRILYVEDESDIRTVTAMALEAVGGFAVVCCSSGAEALAKAPDANADLILLDVMMPGMDGLATLSALRGLPQTADTPVIFMTAKVQASEIQNY
;
A
#
# COMPACT_ATOMS: atom_id res chain seq x y z
N MET A 1 7.35 9.07 20.09
CA MET A 1 6.05 9.71 19.83
C MET A 1 5.29 8.86 18.83
N ARG A 2 4.01 8.53 19.06
CA ARG A 2 3.17 7.88 18.03
C ARG A 2 2.81 8.93 16.97
N ARG A 3 3.22 8.70 15.72
CA ARG A 3 2.88 9.59 14.58
C ARG A 3 1.38 9.45 14.32
N VAL A 4 0.70 10.56 14.06
CA VAL A 4 -0.74 10.56 13.73
C VAL A 4 -0.88 10.09 12.29
N LEU A 5 -1.68 9.05 12.06
CA LEU A 5 -1.98 8.53 10.72
C LEU A 5 -2.75 9.59 9.92
N LYS A 6 -2.13 10.12 8.86
CA LYS A 6 -2.74 11.11 7.96
C LYS A 6 -2.58 10.78 6.49
N ARG A 7 -1.44 10.20 6.09
CA ARG A 7 -1.14 9.89 4.69
C ARG A 7 -1.04 8.40 4.45
N ILE A 8 -1.76 7.90 3.45
CA ILE A 8 -1.75 6.50 3.04
C ILE A 8 -1.17 6.40 1.64
N LEU A 9 -0.14 5.58 1.46
CA LEU A 9 0.26 5.12 0.12
C LEU A 9 -0.58 3.89 -0.18
N TYR A 10 -1.45 3.96 -1.18
CA TYR A 10 -2.38 2.90 -1.53
C TYR A 10 -2.03 2.32 -2.90
N VAL A 11 -1.77 1.02 -2.95
CA VAL A 11 -1.32 0.29 -4.14
C VAL A 11 -2.32 -0.82 -4.46
N GLU A 12 -2.93 -0.73 -5.63
CA GLU A 12 -4.01 -1.60 -6.10
C GLU A 12 -4.02 -1.52 -7.63
N ASP A 13 -3.95 -2.63 -8.35
CA ASP A 13 -3.92 -2.61 -9.81
C ASP A 13 -5.32 -2.41 -10.42
N GLU A 14 -6.37 -2.94 -9.79
CA GLU A 14 -7.72 -2.84 -10.32
C GLU A 14 -8.33 -1.44 -10.08
N SER A 15 -8.66 -0.75 -11.18
CA SER A 15 -9.07 0.66 -11.14
C SER A 15 -10.31 0.93 -10.30
N ASP A 16 -11.27 0.00 -10.34
CA ASP A 16 -12.55 0.17 -9.67
C ASP A 16 -12.41 0.03 -8.17
N ILE A 17 -11.65 -0.99 -7.72
CA ILE A 17 -11.30 -1.20 -6.31
C ILE A 17 -10.49 -0.01 -5.81
N ARG A 18 -9.49 0.43 -6.59
CA ARG A 18 -8.65 1.57 -6.24
C ARG A 18 -9.46 2.85 -6.04
N THR A 19 -10.41 3.10 -6.95
CA THR A 19 -11.24 4.32 -6.90
C THR A 19 -12.16 4.31 -5.70
N VAL A 20 -12.91 3.23 -5.48
CA VAL A 20 -13.88 3.14 -4.38
C VAL A 20 -13.18 3.18 -3.02
N THR A 21 -12.06 2.46 -2.87
CA THR A 21 -11.29 2.44 -1.63
C THR A 21 -10.65 3.81 -1.34
N ALA A 22 -10.06 4.47 -2.34
CA ALA A 22 -9.52 5.82 -2.15
C ALA A 22 -10.60 6.81 -1.71
N MET A 23 -11.77 6.79 -2.37
CA MET A 23 -12.91 7.64 -1.98
C MET A 23 -13.34 7.39 -0.53
N ALA A 24 -13.41 6.13 -0.08
CA ALA A 24 -13.76 5.80 1.30
C ALA A 24 -12.69 6.29 2.31
N LEU A 25 -11.41 6.06 2.02
CA LEU A 25 -10.29 6.50 2.85
C LEU A 25 -10.25 8.03 2.99
N GLU A 26 -10.54 8.76 1.91
CA GLU A 26 -10.55 10.23 1.91
C GLU A 26 -11.83 10.78 2.56
N ALA A 27 -13.01 10.38 2.09
CA ALA A 27 -14.27 10.98 2.50
C ALA A 27 -14.73 10.57 3.90
N VAL A 28 -14.49 9.32 4.30
CA VAL A 28 -14.87 8.80 5.63
C VAL A 28 -13.69 8.83 6.59
N GLY A 29 -12.51 8.41 6.11
CA GLY A 29 -11.30 8.34 6.94
C GLY A 29 -10.60 9.69 7.15
N GLY A 30 -10.82 10.67 6.27
CA GLY A 30 -10.14 11.97 6.32
C GLY A 30 -8.64 11.87 6.03
N PHE A 31 -8.19 10.80 5.39
CA PHE A 31 -6.78 10.60 5.02
C PHE A 31 -6.46 11.30 3.71
N ALA A 32 -5.20 11.69 3.53
CA ALA A 32 -4.66 12.00 2.21
C ALA A 32 -4.13 10.71 1.57
N VAL A 33 -4.65 10.34 0.40
CA VAL A 33 -4.29 9.08 -0.25
C VAL A 33 -3.40 9.33 -1.47
N VAL A 34 -2.29 8.61 -1.55
CA VAL A 34 -1.44 8.57 -2.75
C VAL A 34 -1.68 7.23 -3.43
N CYS A 35 -2.44 7.25 -4.53
CA CYS A 35 -2.78 6.05 -5.28
C CYS A 35 -1.65 5.62 -6.24
N CYS A 36 -1.43 4.32 -6.32
CA CYS A 36 -0.53 3.64 -7.23
C CYS A 36 -1.26 2.45 -7.88
N SER A 37 -1.09 2.25 -9.18
CA SER A 37 -1.66 1.14 -9.94
C SER A 37 -0.73 -0.06 -10.06
N SER A 38 0.48 0.01 -9.49
CA SER A 38 1.46 -1.07 -9.54
C SER A 38 2.56 -0.88 -8.47
N GLY A 39 3.27 -1.95 -8.16
CA GLY A 39 4.48 -1.88 -7.32
C GLY A 39 5.56 -0.95 -7.87
N ALA A 40 5.72 -0.87 -9.20
CA ALA A 40 6.68 0.04 -9.83
C ALA A 40 6.32 1.51 -9.58
N GLU A 41 5.04 1.87 -9.70
CA GLU A 41 4.58 3.22 -9.38
C GLU A 41 4.70 3.53 -7.89
N ALA A 42 4.46 2.53 -7.02
CA ALA A 42 4.67 2.67 -5.58
C ALA A 42 6.12 3.00 -5.26
N LEU A 43 7.09 2.29 -5.85
CA LEU A 43 8.52 2.56 -5.65
C LEU A 43 8.93 3.95 -6.15
N ALA A 44 8.34 4.42 -7.25
CA ALA A 44 8.61 5.75 -7.77
C ALA A 44 8.07 6.87 -6.87
N LYS A 45 6.88 6.69 -6.26
CA LYS A 45 6.21 7.71 -5.45
C LYS A 45 6.55 7.66 -3.96
N ALA A 46 6.91 6.49 -3.43
CA ALA A 46 7.15 6.26 -2.01
C ALA A 46 8.13 7.25 -1.34
N PRO A 47 9.26 7.62 -1.97
CA PRO A 47 10.21 8.57 -1.35
C PRO A 47 9.58 9.92 -0.99
N ASP A 48 8.63 10.41 -1.78
CA ASP A 48 7.99 11.72 -1.59
C ASP A 48 6.59 11.62 -0.94
N ALA A 49 6.02 10.41 -0.89
CA ALA A 49 4.69 10.14 -0.34
C ALA A 49 4.59 10.41 1.17
N ASN A 50 5.70 10.44 1.91
CA ASN A 50 5.74 10.63 3.37
C ASN A 50 4.65 9.82 4.10
N ALA A 51 4.40 8.58 3.65
CA ALA A 51 3.26 7.79 4.08
C ALA A 51 3.41 7.38 5.55
N ASP A 52 2.31 7.48 6.30
CA ASP A 52 2.22 6.96 7.66
C ASP A 52 1.80 5.49 7.69
N LEU A 53 1.19 5.03 6.59
CA LEU A 53 0.72 3.67 6.35
C LEU A 53 0.81 3.35 4.87
N ILE A 54 1.17 2.12 4.55
CA ILE A 54 1.06 1.55 3.21
C ILE A 54 -0.09 0.56 3.22
N LEU A 55 -1.04 0.73 2.30
CA LEU A 55 -2.10 -0.21 2.02
C LEU A 55 -1.80 -0.85 0.67
N LEU A 56 -1.64 -2.17 0.63
CA LEU A 56 -1.03 -2.86 -0.50
C LEU A 56 -1.84 -4.08 -0.88
N ASP A 57 -2.25 -4.18 -2.14
CA ASP A 57 -2.74 -5.44 -2.67
C ASP A 57 -1.60 -6.47 -2.77
N VAL A 58 -1.95 -7.73 -2.56
CA VAL A 58 -1.03 -8.87 -2.70
C VAL A 58 -0.90 -9.28 -4.17
N MET A 59 -2.00 -9.34 -4.90
CA MET A 59 -2.09 -10.04 -6.19
C MET A 59 -2.09 -9.06 -7.37
N MET A 60 -0.93 -8.46 -7.62
CA MET A 60 -0.75 -7.55 -8.76
C MET A 60 0.05 -8.19 -9.90
N PRO A 61 -0.21 -7.81 -11.17
CA PRO A 61 0.58 -8.26 -12.32
C PRO A 61 2.01 -7.69 -12.28
N GLY A 62 2.97 -8.53 -12.65
CA GLY A 62 4.39 -8.16 -12.69
C GLY A 62 5.03 -8.24 -11.31
N MET A 63 5.03 -7.14 -10.56
CA MET A 63 5.54 -7.11 -9.19
C MET A 63 4.39 -7.27 -8.21
N ASP A 64 4.30 -8.44 -7.58
CA ASP A 64 3.29 -8.72 -6.56
C ASP A 64 3.49 -7.87 -5.29
N GLY A 65 2.53 -7.93 -4.37
CA GLY A 65 2.56 -7.14 -3.13
C GLY A 65 3.73 -7.50 -2.22
N LEU A 66 4.17 -8.76 -2.18
CA LEU A 66 5.29 -9.20 -1.33
C LEU A 66 6.62 -8.67 -1.87
N ALA A 67 6.84 -8.79 -3.18
CA ALA A 67 8.00 -8.23 -3.87
C ALA A 67 8.01 -6.70 -3.78
N THR A 68 6.85 -6.06 -3.90
CA THR A 68 6.68 -4.61 -3.72
C THR A 68 7.08 -4.20 -2.30
N LEU A 69 6.57 -4.90 -1.28
CA LEU A 69 6.93 -4.63 0.12
C LEU A 69 8.45 -4.79 0.34
N SER A 70 9.03 -5.88 -0.14
CA SER A 70 10.48 -6.12 -0.02
C SER A 70 11.30 -4.98 -0.62
N ALA A 71 10.93 -4.50 -1.80
CA ALA A 71 11.60 -3.36 -2.44
C ALA A 71 11.38 -2.04 -1.67
N LEU A 72 10.16 -1.78 -1.16
CA LEU A 72 9.87 -0.60 -0.35
C LEU A 72 10.64 -0.60 0.97
N ARG A 73 10.93 -1.77 1.56
CA ARG A 73 11.78 -1.88 2.76
C ARG A 73 13.23 -1.47 2.49
N GLY A 74 13.68 -1.53 1.23
CA GLY A 74 14.99 -1.03 0.81
C GLY A 74 15.09 0.50 0.75
N LEU A 75 13.97 1.23 0.81
CA LEU A 75 13.95 2.69 0.76
C LEU A 75 13.91 3.27 2.19
N PRO A 76 14.79 4.22 2.55
CA PRO A 76 14.83 4.80 3.90
C PRO A 76 13.50 5.41 4.36
N GLN A 77 12.70 5.95 3.43
CA GLN A 77 11.43 6.62 3.71
C GLN A 77 10.29 5.66 4.06
N THR A 78 10.42 4.40 3.65
CA THR A 78 9.40 3.36 3.87
C THR A 78 9.92 2.14 4.63
N ALA A 79 11.19 2.13 5.05
CA ALA A 79 11.82 1.03 5.78
C ALA A 79 10.99 0.58 7.00
N ASP A 80 10.48 1.53 7.78
CA ASP A 80 9.72 1.27 9.00
C ASP A 80 8.21 1.57 8.89
N THR A 81 7.74 1.99 7.71
CA THR A 81 6.32 2.36 7.53
C THR A 81 5.44 1.11 7.70
N PRO A 82 4.41 1.13 8.58
CA PRO A 82 3.53 -0.01 8.74
C PRO A 82 2.80 -0.32 7.42
N VAL A 83 2.59 -1.61 7.14
CA VAL A 83 1.95 -2.09 5.93
C VAL A 83 0.76 -2.96 6.31
N ILE A 84 -0.37 -2.75 5.64
CA ILE A 84 -1.54 -3.62 5.70
C ILE A 84 -1.76 -4.18 4.30
N PHE A 85 -1.82 -5.50 4.20
CA PHE A 85 -2.24 -6.16 2.98
C PHE A 85 -3.77 -6.12 2.86
N MET A 86 -4.26 -5.68 1.71
CA MET A 86 -5.66 -5.74 1.34
C MET A 86 -5.81 -6.80 0.26
N THR A 87 -6.38 -7.96 0.59
CA THR A 87 -6.54 -9.07 -0.35
C THR A 87 -7.98 -9.54 -0.42
N ALA A 88 -8.47 -9.83 -1.64
CA ALA A 88 -9.78 -10.41 -1.88
C ALA A 88 -9.84 -11.92 -1.56
N LYS A 89 -8.68 -12.60 -1.45
CA LYS A 89 -8.57 -14.02 -1.09
C LYS A 89 -7.47 -14.21 -0.05
N VAL A 90 -7.83 -14.74 1.10
CA VAL A 90 -6.85 -15.27 2.06
C VAL A 90 -6.68 -16.76 1.76
N GLN A 91 -5.57 -17.17 1.14
CA GLN A 91 -5.18 -18.58 1.19
C GLN A 91 -4.39 -18.81 2.49
N ALA A 92 -4.85 -19.75 3.32
CA ALA A 92 -4.21 -20.05 4.60
C ALA A 92 -2.73 -20.43 4.48
N SER A 93 -2.30 -20.95 3.31
CA SER A 93 -0.91 -21.25 2.98
C SER A 93 -0.02 -20.01 2.79
N GLU A 94 -0.60 -18.84 2.52
CA GLU A 94 0.15 -17.59 2.33
C GLU A 94 0.42 -16.89 3.68
N ILE A 95 -0.36 -17.19 4.72
CA ILE A 95 -0.21 -16.64 6.08
C ILE A 95 1.15 -17.00 6.72
N GLN A 96 1.76 -18.13 6.35
CA GLN A 96 3.08 -18.49 6.86
C GLN A 96 4.23 -17.63 6.29
N ASN A 97 3.97 -16.86 5.22
CA ASN A 97 4.94 -16.01 4.55
C ASN A 97 4.62 -14.49 4.65
N TYR A 98 3.56 -14.10 5.35
CA TYR A 98 3.20 -12.70 5.68
C TYR A 98 3.75 -12.30 7.04
#